data_AF-A0A0F9JL18-F1
#
_entry.id   AF-A0A0F9JL18-F1
#
_cell.length_a   1.000
_cell.length_b   1.000
_cell.length_c   1.000
_cell.angle_alpha   90.00
_cell.angle_beta   90.00
_cell.angle_gamma   90.00
#
_symmetry.space_group_name_H-M   'P 1'
#
loop_
_entity.id
_entity.type
_entity.pdbx_description
1 polymer ?
#
loop_
_entity_poly.entity_id
_entity_poly.type
_entity_poly.pdbx_seq_one_letter_code
_entity_poly.pdbx_strand_id
1 'polypeptide(L)'
;MAVGPEAECEATVAGPQAKYCVEHGCLRRRKRRKYIPTPEIDRVIREAYQKLRKFGNRRAIPNAAKRIGWPKWAVSRRALHLGLARTKELPWSEKEIAILEEYGWMSPERIALKLKEAGFPRTATAVSQKIKRLLILSNGDWYSANQLAEAFGADIHKITRWIRSGELKADRRGTARTNGQGGDTYVITRAAVKAFALRCPNEYDLARVEKFWFLDLITDGKICSPLRRAA
;
A
#
# COMPACT_ATOMS: atom_id res chain seq x y z
N MET A 1 -18.77 34.20 -60.90
CA MET A 1 -19.08 33.17 -61.91
C MET A 1 -18.00 32.10 -61.76
N ALA A 2 -18.24 30.84 -61.41
CA ALA A 2 -19.42 30.01 -61.52
C ALA A 2 -19.67 29.19 -60.24
N VAL A 3 -20.94 28.89 -60.03
CA VAL A 3 -21.50 28.00 -59.01
C VAL A 3 -21.65 26.61 -59.64
N GLY A 4 -21.33 25.54 -58.91
CA GLY A 4 -21.83 24.18 -59.12
C GLY A 4 -20.77 23.04 -59.09
N PRO A 5 -21.13 21.79 -58.71
CA PRO A 5 -22.46 21.31 -58.34
C PRO A 5 -22.60 21.06 -56.83
N GLU A 6 -23.74 21.43 -56.28
CA GLU A 6 -24.25 20.91 -55.01
C GLU A 6 -24.49 19.41 -55.22
N ALA A 7 -23.70 18.58 -54.55
CA ALA A 7 -24.02 17.16 -54.42
C ALA A 7 -25.17 17.05 -53.41
N GLU A 8 -26.38 17.01 -53.93
CA GLU A 8 -27.57 16.62 -53.18
C GLU A 8 -27.36 15.20 -52.65
N CYS A 9 -27.15 15.09 -51.34
CA CYS A 9 -27.12 13.82 -50.64
C CYS A 9 -28.55 13.54 -50.19
N GLU A 10 -29.30 12.78 -51.01
CA GLU A 10 -30.61 12.26 -50.65
C GLU A 10 -30.48 11.36 -49.42
N ALA A 11 -30.74 11.95 -48.26
CA ALA A 11 -30.88 11.23 -47.00
C ALA A 11 -32.19 10.45 -47.03
N THR A 12 -32.15 9.19 -47.45
CA THR A 12 -33.20 8.24 -47.08
C THR A 12 -33.02 7.85 -45.62
N VAL A 13 -33.89 8.42 -44.80
CA VAL A 13 -33.95 8.27 -43.35
C VAL A 13 -34.36 6.83 -43.00
N ALA A 14 -33.45 6.07 -42.38
CA ALA A 14 -33.81 4.91 -41.57
C ALA A 14 -32.85 4.78 -40.37
N GLY A 15 -33.23 5.42 -39.25
CA GLY A 15 -32.66 5.16 -37.92
C GLY A 15 -32.18 6.41 -37.16
N PRO A 16 -32.73 6.76 -35.98
CA PRO A 16 -32.36 7.97 -35.25
C PRO A 16 -31.03 7.92 -34.46
N GLN A 17 -30.09 7.01 -34.76
CA GLN A 17 -28.88 6.82 -33.92
C GLN A 17 -27.56 6.45 -34.63
N ALA A 18 -27.29 6.94 -35.84
CA ALA A 18 -25.94 6.83 -36.41
C ALA A 18 -25.21 8.19 -36.38
N LYS A 19 -24.38 8.41 -35.33
CA LYS A 19 -23.58 9.64 -35.15
C LYS A 19 -22.33 9.74 -36.04
N TYR A 20 -22.10 8.77 -36.94
CA TYR A 20 -20.89 8.68 -37.74
C TYR A 20 -21.13 7.80 -38.98
N CYS A 21 -20.94 8.34 -40.19
CA CYS A 21 -20.83 7.55 -41.41
C CYS A 21 -19.44 6.87 -41.46
N VAL A 22 -19.42 5.56 -41.67
CA VAL A 22 -18.20 4.72 -41.66
C VAL A 22 -17.34 4.94 -42.92
N GLU A 23 -17.95 5.40 -44.03
CA GLU A 23 -17.25 5.60 -45.32
C GLU A 23 -16.51 6.92 -45.44
N HIS A 24 -16.91 7.96 -44.70
CA HIS A 24 -16.20 9.23 -44.67
C HIS A 24 -15.39 9.33 -43.40
N GLY A 25 -14.13 8.88 -43.47
CA GLY A 25 -13.09 9.08 -42.46
C GLY A 25 -12.84 10.57 -42.21
N CYS A 26 -13.79 11.23 -41.56
CA CYS A 26 -13.83 12.67 -41.38
C CYS A 26 -12.64 13.06 -40.53
N LEU A 27 -11.69 13.76 -41.15
CA LEU A 27 -10.44 14.26 -40.57
C LEU A 27 -10.71 14.84 -39.17
N ARG A 28 -10.39 14.08 -38.12
CA ARG A 28 -10.44 14.60 -36.75
C ARG A 28 -9.57 15.86 -36.71
N ARG A 29 -10.19 17.04 -36.62
CA ARG A 29 -9.47 18.32 -36.42
C ARG A 29 -8.48 18.09 -35.27
N ARG A 30 -7.19 18.06 -35.56
CA ARG A 30 -6.15 17.89 -34.54
C ARG A 30 -6.31 19.03 -33.55
N LYS A 31 -6.76 18.74 -32.32
CA LYS A 31 -6.90 19.76 -31.27
C LYS A 31 -5.57 20.51 -31.13
N ARG A 32 -5.59 21.84 -31.21
CA ARG A 32 -4.38 22.68 -31.06
C ARG A 32 -3.71 22.35 -29.71
N ARG A 33 -2.39 22.13 -29.73
CA ARG A 33 -1.62 21.87 -28.50
C ARG A 33 -1.61 23.14 -27.64
N LYS A 34 -2.31 23.11 -26.50
CA LYS A 34 -2.48 24.28 -25.61
C LYS A 34 -1.19 24.69 -24.86
N TYR A 35 -0.27 23.76 -24.62
CA TYR A 35 0.97 23.99 -23.87
C TYR A 35 2.16 23.57 -24.72
N ILE A 36 2.79 24.53 -25.39
CA ILE A 36 3.88 24.29 -26.33
C ILE A 36 5.20 24.50 -25.59
N PRO A 37 6.00 23.44 -25.36
CA PRO A 37 7.26 23.57 -24.64
C PRO A 37 8.28 24.34 -25.48
N THR A 38 8.97 25.29 -24.84
CA THR A 38 10.14 25.97 -25.39
C THR A 38 11.37 25.70 -24.51
N PRO A 39 12.60 25.87 -25.02
CA PRO A 39 13.82 25.70 -24.22
C PRO A 39 13.86 26.58 -22.96
N GLU A 40 13.31 27.79 -23.03
CA GLU A 40 13.22 28.73 -21.90
C GLU A 40 12.29 28.19 -20.82
N ILE A 41 11.13 27.66 -21.21
CA ILE A 41 10.18 27.01 -20.30
C ILE A 41 10.85 25.81 -19.61
N ASP A 42 11.56 24.97 -20.38
CA ASP A 42 12.26 23.82 -19.82
C ASP A 42 13.35 24.23 -18.83
N ARG A 43 14.06 25.32 -19.07
CA ARG A 43 15.03 25.89 -18.11
C ARG A 43 14.34 26.29 -16.80
N VAL A 44 13.21 27.02 -16.88
CA VAL A 44 12.43 27.39 -15.69
C VAL A 44 11.98 26.16 -14.91
N ILE A 45 11.53 25.11 -15.59
CA ILE A 45 11.10 23.85 -14.96
C ILE A 45 12.30 23.15 -14.28
N ARG A 46 13.46 23.07 -14.94
CA ARG A 46 14.69 22.49 -14.35
C ARG A 46 15.11 23.23 -13.07
N GLU A 47 15.17 24.56 -13.11
CA GLU A 47 15.51 25.39 -11.95
C GLU A 47 14.54 25.18 -10.78
N ALA A 48 13.24 25.08 -11.06
CA ALA A 48 12.24 24.85 -10.03
C ALA A 48 12.41 23.49 -9.35
N TYR A 49 12.67 22.43 -10.13
CA TYR A 49 12.92 21.09 -9.59
C TYR A 49 14.27 21.00 -8.87
N GLN A 50 15.30 21.72 -9.32
CA GLN A 50 16.58 21.83 -8.62
C GLN A 50 16.41 22.52 -7.26
N LYS A 51 15.66 23.64 -7.20
CA LYS A 51 15.35 24.33 -5.94
C LYS A 51 14.55 23.45 -4.98
N LEU A 52 13.61 22.66 -5.50
CA LEU A 52 12.88 21.68 -4.70
C LEU A 52 13.81 20.61 -4.12
N ARG A 53 14.73 20.06 -4.92
CA ARG A 53 15.65 18.98 -4.49
C ARG A 53 16.72 19.49 -3.52
N LYS A 54 17.32 20.65 -3.77
CA LYS A 54 18.44 21.19 -2.97
C LYS A 54 17.99 21.89 -1.68
N PHE A 55 16.87 22.62 -1.73
CA PHE A 55 16.43 23.47 -0.63
C PHE A 55 15.07 23.08 -0.04
N GLY A 56 14.44 21.99 -0.52
CA GLY A 56 13.11 21.57 -0.06
C GLY A 56 12.00 22.57 -0.36
N ASN A 57 12.20 23.53 -1.27
CA ASN A 57 11.27 24.62 -1.51
C ASN A 57 9.99 24.14 -2.23
N ARG A 58 8.97 23.81 -1.45
CA ARG A 58 7.66 23.33 -1.94
C ARG A 58 6.92 24.36 -2.80
N ARG A 59 7.25 25.66 -2.70
CA ARG A 59 6.63 26.74 -3.50
C ARG A 59 7.30 26.94 -4.86
N ALA A 60 8.46 26.32 -5.12
CA ALA A 60 9.20 26.49 -6.38
C ALA A 60 8.40 26.07 -7.61
N ILE A 61 7.72 24.91 -7.57
CA ILE A 61 6.91 24.41 -8.70
C ILE A 61 5.65 25.28 -8.93
N PRO A 62 4.84 25.61 -7.90
CA PRO A 62 3.72 26.56 -8.07
C PRO A 62 4.14 27.92 -8.63
N ASN A 63 5.27 28.48 -8.16
CA ASN A 63 5.76 29.77 -8.64
C ASN A 63 6.22 29.70 -10.11
N ALA A 64 6.90 28.61 -10.49
CA ALA A 64 7.27 28.37 -11.88
C ALA A 64 6.03 28.23 -12.78
N ALA A 65 5.00 27.51 -12.34
CA ALA A 65 3.74 27.36 -13.06
C ALA A 65 3.05 28.72 -13.30
N LYS A 66 2.99 29.58 -12.27
CA LYS A 66 2.48 30.95 -12.40
C LYS A 66 3.32 31.78 -13.38
N ARG A 67 4.65 31.71 -13.30
CA ARG A 67 5.58 32.48 -14.14
C ARG A 67 5.49 32.09 -15.63
N ILE A 68 5.27 30.81 -15.92
CA ILE A 68 5.12 30.29 -17.30
C ILE A 68 3.67 30.45 -17.82
N GLY A 69 2.70 30.69 -16.94
CA GLY A 69 1.27 30.72 -17.31
C GLY A 69 0.68 29.33 -17.60
N TRP A 70 1.31 28.26 -17.09
CA TRP A 70 0.85 26.88 -17.28
C TRP A 70 0.19 26.35 -16.01
N PRO A 71 -0.85 25.50 -16.13
CA PRO A 71 -1.37 24.80 -14.96
C PRO A 71 -0.32 23.81 -14.43
N LYS A 72 -0.31 23.60 -13.11
CA LYS A 72 0.65 22.72 -12.41
C LYS A 72 0.80 21.34 -13.06
N TRP A 73 -0.30 20.73 -13.49
CA TRP A 73 -0.25 19.40 -14.12
C TRP A 73 0.52 19.39 -15.45
N ALA A 74 0.47 20.47 -16.24
CA ALA A 74 1.20 20.58 -17.51
C ALA A 74 2.70 20.70 -17.26
N VAL A 75 3.08 21.49 -16.24
CA VAL A 75 4.46 21.59 -15.75
C VAL A 75 4.95 20.24 -15.24
N SER A 76 4.18 19.54 -14.41
CA SER A 76 4.55 18.21 -13.90
C SER A 76 4.65 17.17 -15.01
N ARG A 77 3.77 17.21 -16.01
CA ARG A 77 3.82 16.32 -17.18
C ARG A 77 5.05 16.59 -18.05
N ARG A 78 5.42 17.86 -18.24
CA ARG A 78 6.66 18.22 -18.96
C ARG A 78 7.89 17.81 -18.16
N ALA A 79 7.89 18.03 -16.84
CA ALA A 79 8.96 17.58 -15.95
C ALA A 79 9.15 16.06 -15.97
N LEU A 80 8.08 15.28 -16.13
CA LEU A 80 8.17 13.83 -16.35
C LEU A 80 8.86 13.50 -17.67
N HIS A 81 8.51 14.18 -18.77
CA HIS A 81 9.20 14.05 -20.05
C HIS A 81 10.70 14.42 -19.99
N LEU A 82 11.05 15.38 -19.13
CA LEU A 82 12.43 15.80 -18.88
C LEU A 82 13.19 14.90 -17.88
N GLY A 83 12.55 13.85 -17.34
CA GLY A 83 13.16 12.97 -16.32
C GLY A 83 13.36 13.63 -14.95
N LEU A 84 12.74 14.80 -14.70
CA LEU A 84 12.90 15.57 -13.46
C LEU A 84 11.93 15.12 -12.36
N ALA A 85 10.72 14.69 -12.76
CA ALA A 85 9.70 14.22 -11.85
C ALA A 85 9.92 12.75 -11.46
N ARG A 86 9.52 12.39 -10.24
CA ARG A 86 9.52 10.98 -9.79
C ARG A 86 8.57 10.18 -10.68
N THR A 87 9.03 9.08 -11.26
CA THR A 87 8.19 8.07 -11.91
C THR A 87 7.37 7.34 -10.86
N LYS A 88 6.06 7.22 -11.09
CA LYS A 88 5.17 6.46 -10.19
C LYS A 88 5.61 4.99 -10.19
N GLU A 89 5.66 4.38 -9.01
CA GLU A 89 5.95 2.96 -8.88
C GLU A 89 4.93 2.12 -9.65
N LEU A 90 5.37 0.97 -10.16
CA LEU A 90 4.51 -0.01 -10.83
C LEU A 90 3.39 -0.48 -9.88
N PRO A 91 2.22 -0.87 -10.41
CA PRO A 91 1.20 -1.58 -9.65
C PRO A 91 1.80 -2.81 -8.93
N TRP A 92 1.17 -3.24 -7.84
CA TRP A 92 1.55 -4.47 -7.15
C TRP A 92 1.06 -5.67 -7.96
N SER A 93 1.96 -6.59 -8.26
CA SER A 93 1.64 -7.88 -8.88
C SER A 93 1.15 -8.89 -7.85
N GLU A 94 0.48 -9.94 -8.32
CA GLU A 94 0.00 -11.05 -7.48
C GLU A 94 1.14 -11.75 -6.76
N LYS A 95 2.29 -11.94 -7.43
CA LYS A 95 3.50 -12.52 -6.81
C LYS A 95 4.00 -11.69 -5.63
N GLU A 96 3.99 -10.36 -5.76
CA GLU A 96 4.37 -9.49 -4.66
C GLU A 96 3.38 -9.58 -3.50
N ILE A 97 2.08 -9.72 -3.79
CA ILE A 97 1.04 -9.86 -2.77
C ILE A 97 1.20 -11.19 -2.01
N ALA A 98 1.46 -12.29 -2.71
CA ALA A 98 1.71 -13.59 -2.07
C ALA A 98 2.89 -13.53 -1.08
N ILE A 99 3.99 -12.85 -1.45
CA ILE A 99 5.12 -12.63 -0.55
C ILE A 99 4.71 -11.80 0.67
N LEU A 100 3.86 -10.78 0.50
CA LEU A 100 3.34 -10.00 1.63
C LEU A 100 2.47 -10.84 2.57
N GLU A 101 1.67 -11.76 2.04
CA GLU A 101 0.81 -12.65 2.84
C GLU A 101 1.64 -13.68 3.61
N GLU A 102 2.61 -14.31 2.95
CA GLU A 102 3.50 -15.31 3.56
C GLU A 102 4.38 -14.70 4.67
N TYR A 103 4.98 -13.54 4.41
CA TYR A 103 5.92 -12.89 5.33
C TYR A 103 5.32 -11.73 6.12
N GLY A 104 3.99 -11.58 6.11
CA GLY A 104 3.29 -10.43 6.71
C GLY A 104 3.55 -10.22 8.20
N TRP A 105 3.97 -11.27 8.90
CA TRP A 105 4.36 -11.25 10.31
C TRP A 105 5.71 -10.55 10.56
N MET A 106 6.59 -10.44 9.56
CA MET A 106 7.89 -9.79 9.68
C MET A 106 7.79 -8.25 9.70
N SER A 107 8.92 -7.58 9.94
CA SER A 107 9.03 -6.13 9.77
C SER A 107 8.99 -5.72 8.29
N PRO A 108 8.45 -4.53 7.94
CA PRO A 108 8.44 -4.04 6.56
C PRO A 108 9.82 -3.98 5.91
N GLU A 109 10.88 -3.76 6.69
CA GLU A 109 12.26 -3.73 6.24
C GLU A 109 12.73 -5.12 5.77
N ARG A 110 12.42 -6.17 6.54
CA ARG A 110 12.75 -7.55 6.17
C ARG A 110 11.92 -8.03 4.98
N ILE A 111 10.65 -7.66 4.92
CA ILE A 111 9.78 -7.97 3.79
C ILE A 111 10.27 -7.28 2.52
N ALA A 112 10.74 -6.03 2.60
CA ALA A 112 11.37 -5.35 1.47
C ALA A 112 12.63 -6.07 0.99
N LEU A 113 13.43 -6.65 1.89
CA LEU A 113 14.57 -7.49 1.52
C LEU A 113 14.12 -8.76 0.79
N LYS A 114 13.06 -9.43 1.26
CA LYS A 114 12.46 -10.61 0.59
C LYS A 114 11.91 -10.29 -0.80
N LEU A 115 11.23 -9.15 -0.95
CA LEU A 115 10.78 -8.68 -2.26
C LEU A 115 11.97 -8.39 -3.18
N LYS A 116 13.05 -7.80 -2.67
CA LYS A 116 14.27 -7.55 -3.44
C LYS A 116 14.95 -8.85 -3.89
N GLU A 117 15.03 -9.85 -3.02
CA GLU A 117 15.51 -11.21 -3.35
C GLU A 117 14.67 -11.84 -4.47
N ALA A 118 13.35 -11.61 -4.47
CA ALA A 118 12.43 -12.06 -5.52
C ALA A 118 12.43 -11.16 -6.78
N GLY A 119 13.30 -10.15 -6.86
CA GLY A 119 13.44 -9.27 -8.03
C GLY A 119 12.51 -8.05 -8.04
N PHE A 120 11.78 -7.78 -6.96
CA PHE A 120 10.85 -6.65 -6.84
C PHE A 120 11.45 -5.52 -5.97
N PRO A 121 11.87 -4.38 -6.57
CA PRO A 121 12.47 -3.28 -5.82
C PRO A 121 11.40 -2.43 -5.12
N ARG A 122 10.88 -2.90 -3.99
CA ARG A 122 9.94 -2.15 -3.14
C ARG A 122 10.63 -1.55 -1.91
N THR A 123 10.19 -0.36 -1.53
CA THR A 123 10.66 0.30 -0.31
C THR A 123 9.89 -0.21 0.91
N ALA A 124 10.51 -0.19 2.08
CA ALA A 124 9.84 -0.55 3.34
C ALA A 124 8.56 0.27 3.60
N THR A 125 8.56 1.55 3.21
CA THR A 125 7.37 2.41 3.29
C THR A 125 6.25 1.92 2.37
N ALA A 126 6.57 1.55 1.12
CA ALA A 126 5.57 1.01 0.18
C ALA A 126 4.97 -0.30 0.71
N VAL A 127 5.82 -1.18 1.24
CA VAL A 127 5.42 -2.43 1.90
C VAL A 127 4.48 -2.16 3.08
N SER A 128 4.88 -1.29 4.02
CA SER A 128 4.04 -0.95 5.19
C SER A 128 2.66 -0.44 4.78
N GLN A 129 2.59 0.44 3.77
CA GLN A 129 1.32 0.97 3.28
C GLN A 129 0.47 -0.09 2.58
N LYS A 130 1.09 -1.02 1.84
CA LYS A 130 0.37 -2.10 1.16
C LYS A 130 -0.17 -3.11 2.17
N ILE A 131 0.64 -3.54 3.14
CA ILE A 131 0.24 -4.42 4.25
C ILE A 131 -0.99 -3.86 4.98
N LYS A 132 -0.97 -2.56 5.32
CA LYS A 132 -2.12 -1.90 5.96
C LYS A 132 -3.38 -1.92 5.09
N ARG A 133 -3.24 -1.72 3.78
CA ARG A 133 -4.39 -1.75 2.85
C ARG A 133 -4.95 -3.15 2.62
N LEU A 134 -4.11 -4.17 2.73
CA LEU A 134 -4.52 -5.58 2.62
C LEU A 134 -4.96 -6.17 3.96
N LEU A 135 -4.85 -5.42 5.06
CA LEU A 135 -5.20 -5.88 6.42
C LEU A 135 -4.49 -7.18 6.86
N ILE A 136 -3.34 -7.49 6.27
CA ILE A 136 -2.60 -8.74 6.52
C ILE A 136 -2.22 -8.90 7.99
N LEU A 137 -1.86 -7.81 8.66
CA LEU A 137 -1.52 -7.85 10.10
C LEU A 137 -2.72 -8.14 10.99
N SER A 138 -3.92 -7.72 10.58
CA SER A 138 -5.16 -7.95 11.33
C SER A 138 -5.69 -9.36 11.16
N ASN A 139 -5.34 -10.02 10.05
CA ASN A 139 -5.76 -11.39 9.73
C ASN A 139 -4.72 -12.46 10.11
N GLY A 140 -3.59 -12.05 10.69
CA GLY A 140 -2.48 -12.96 11.00
C GLY A 140 -2.77 -13.87 12.20
N ASP A 141 -2.34 -15.13 12.12
CA ASP A 141 -2.47 -16.12 13.20
C ASP A 141 -1.33 -16.02 14.26
N TRP A 142 -1.04 -14.79 14.68
CA TRP A 142 0.04 -14.49 15.62
C TRP A 142 -0.34 -13.38 16.58
N TYR A 143 0.29 -13.43 17.76
CA TYR A 143 0.13 -12.48 18.84
C TYR A 143 1.44 -11.72 19.06
N SER A 144 1.32 -10.43 19.35
CA SER A 144 2.38 -9.71 20.06
C SER A 144 2.33 -10.02 21.56
N ALA A 145 3.43 -9.78 22.27
CA ALA A 145 3.48 -9.96 23.72
C ALA A 145 2.42 -9.10 24.47
N ASN A 146 2.10 -7.91 23.95
CA ASN A 146 1.06 -7.04 24.53
C ASN A 146 -0.34 -7.62 24.34
N GLN A 147 -0.67 -8.05 23.12
CA GLN A 147 -1.97 -8.70 22.86
C GLN A 147 -2.12 -9.96 23.71
N LEU A 148 -1.04 -10.71 23.89
CA LEU A 148 -1.06 -11.91 24.71
C LEU A 148 -1.22 -11.59 26.20
N ALA A 149 -0.59 -10.52 26.68
CA ALA A 149 -0.75 -10.03 28.05
C ALA A 149 -2.21 -9.63 28.31
N GLU A 150 -2.83 -8.90 27.39
CA GLU A 150 -4.25 -8.54 27.45
C GLU A 150 -5.14 -9.78 27.47
N ALA A 151 -4.90 -10.75 26.57
CA ALA A 151 -5.73 -11.95 26.46
C ALA A 151 -5.65 -12.85 27.71
N PHE A 152 -4.46 -12.99 28.31
CA PHE A 152 -4.29 -13.71 29.58
C PHE A 152 -4.65 -12.88 30.82
N GLY A 153 -4.96 -11.59 30.66
CA GLY A 153 -5.15 -10.67 31.78
C GLY A 153 -3.89 -10.54 32.66
N ALA A 154 -2.70 -10.70 32.09
CA ALA A 154 -1.41 -10.75 32.76
C ALA A 154 -0.54 -9.52 32.44
N ASP A 155 0.53 -9.32 33.21
CA ASP A 155 1.52 -8.27 32.94
C ASP A 155 2.49 -8.68 31.80
N ILE A 156 2.90 -7.72 30.96
CA ILE A 156 3.83 -7.96 29.84
C ILE A 156 5.18 -8.54 30.28
N HIS A 157 5.67 -8.18 31.48
CA HIS A 157 6.89 -8.73 32.06
C HIS A 157 6.75 -10.22 32.38
N LYS A 158 5.54 -10.69 32.67
CA LYS A 158 5.24 -12.12 32.86
C LYS A 158 5.31 -12.87 31.53
N ILE A 159 4.68 -12.33 30.48
CA ILE A 159 4.76 -12.91 29.13
C ILE A 159 6.22 -12.99 28.65
N THR A 160 6.97 -11.89 28.78
CA THR A 160 8.37 -11.87 28.37
C THR A 160 9.25 -12.80 29.22
N ARG A 161 8.89 -13.06 30.48
CA ARG A 161 9.55 -14.08 31.31
C ARG A 161 9.34 -15.48 30.74
N TRP A 162 8.11 -15.86 30.40
CA TRP A 162 7.82 -17.17 29.77
C TRP A 162 8.58 -17.36 28.46
N ILE A 163 8.75 -16.28 27.69
CA ILE A 163 9.55 -16.33 26.45
C ILE A 163 11.03 -16.54 26.77
N ARG A 164 11.56 -15.82 27.76
CA ARG A 164 12.97 -15.91 28.17
C ARG A 164 13.32 -17.23 28.85
N SER A 165 12.40 -17.83 29.59
CA SER A 165 12.57 -19.15 30.20
C SER A 165 12.39 -20.30 29.20
N GLY A 166 11.92 -20.02 27.98
CA GLY A 166 11.68 -21.01 26.93
C GLY A 166 10.35 -21.77 27.07
N GLU A 167 9.54 -21.41 28.07
CA GLU A 167 8.18 -21.95 28.24
C GLU A 167 7.24 -21.51 27.13
N LEU A 168 7.42 -20.30 26.59
CA LEU A 168 6.63 -19.80 25.47
C LEU A 168 7.52 -19.59 24.25
N LYS A 169 7.28 -20.38 23.20
CA LYS A 169 8.00 -20.24 21.93
C LYS A 169 7.55 -18.95 21.23
N ALA A 170 8.51 -18.08 20.93
CA ALA A 170 8.27 -16.82 20.24
C ALA A 170 9.43 -16.49 19.31
N ASP A 171 9.10 -15.92 18.16
CA ASP A 171 10.07 -15.43 17.19
C ASP A 171 10.23 -13.92 17.29
N ARG A 172 11.35 -13.41 16.79
CA ARG A 172 11.64 -11.97 16.72
C ARG A 172 11.14 -11.41 15.40
N ARG A 173 10.34 -10.33 15.46
CA ARG A 173 9.78 -9.68 14.27
C ARG A 173 10.85 -9.07 13.36
N GLY A 174 12.00 -8.69 13.93
CA GLY A 174 13.10 -8.06 13.23
C GLY A 174 12.89 -6.56 12.97
N THR A 175 12.31 -5.86 13.93
CA THR A 175 12.22 -4.39 13.91
C THR A 175 13.54 -3.77 14.33
N ALA A 176 13.90 -2.61 13.75
CA ALA A 176 15.12 -1.87 14.10
C ALA A 176 14.99 -1.06 15.42
N ARG A 177 14.10 -1.46 16.34
CA ARG A 177 13.85 -0.73 17.58
C ARG A 177 15.02 -0.88 18.54
N THR A 178 15.47 0.23 19.13
CA THR A 178 16.53 0.21 20.15
C THR A 178 15.98 -0.25 21.50
N ASN A 179 16.88 -0.63 22.42
CA ASN A 179 16.51 -1.04 23.78
C ASN A 179 15.68 0.04 24.52
N GLY A 180 15.99 1.32 24.30
CA GLY A 180 15.21 2.45 24.85
C GLY A 180 13.80 2.58 24.28
N GLN A 181 13.50 1.92 23.15
CA GLN A 181 12.17 1.88 22.53
C GLN A 181 11.40 0.59 22.83
N GLY A 182 11.83 -0.16 23.85
CA GLY A 182 11.23 -1.45 24.25
C GLY A 182 11.78 -2.65 23.48
N GLY A 183 12.81 -2.48 22.65
CA GLY A 183 13.44 -3.54 21.87
C GLY A 183 12.55 -4.12 20.77
N ASP A 184 12.98 -5.24 20.21
CA ASP A 184 12.27 -5.90 19.11
C ASP A 184 11.00 -6.61 19.58
N THR A 185 9.94 -6.54 18.77
CA THR A 185 8.64 -7.13 19.08
C THR A 185 8.68 -8.65 18.89
N TYR A 186 8.07 -9.37 19.83
CA TYR A 186 7.87 -10.81 19.72
C TYR A 186 6.66 -11.13 18.82
N VAL A 187 6.80 -12.19 18.02
CA VAL A 187 5.74 -12.82 17.25
C VAL A 187 5.51 -14.20 17.84
N ILE A 188 4.31 -14.43 18.36
CA ILE A 188 3.95 -15.64 19.10
C ILE A 188 2.83 -16.31 18.32
N THR A 189 3.08 -17.47 17.73
CA THR A 189 2.06 -18.14 16.91
C THR A 189 0.94 -18.68 17.80
N ARG A 190 -0.29 -18.74 17.26
CA ARG A 190 -1.43 -19.33 17.99
C ARG A 190 -1.15 -20.75 18.46
N ALA A 191 -0.50 -21.56 17.62
CA ALA A 191 -0.08 -22.91 17.98
C ALA A 191 0.88 -22.94 19.19
N ALA A 192 1.83 -22.00 19.26
CA ALA A 192 2.74 -21.89 20.39
C ALA A 192 2.01 -21.47 21.68
N VAL A 193 1.06 -20.53 21.58
CA VAL A 193 0.23 -20.13 22.74
C VAL A 193 -0.60 -21.31 23.23
N LYS A 194 -1.24 -22.05 22.33
CA LYS A 194 -2.02 -23.25 22.67
C LYS A 194 -1.17 -24.31 23.38
N ALA A 195 0.02 -24.60 22.84
CA ALA A 195 0.95 -25.54 23.45
C ALA A 195 1.40 -25.10 24.86
N PHE A 196 1.69 -23.81 25.04
CA PHE A 196 2.01 -23.25 26.35
C PHE A 196 0.85 -23.37 27.33
N ALA A 197 -0.37 -22.97 26.91
CA ALA A 197 -1.55 -23.00 27.76
C ALA A 197 -1.85 -24.41 28.30
N LEU A 198 -1.68 -25.44 27.46
CA LEU A 198 -1.89 -26.83 27.83
C LEU A 198 -0.76 -27.42 28.69
N ARG A 199 0.48 -26.99 28.48
CA ARG A 199 1.65 -27.50 29.21
C ARG A 199 1.81 -26.86 30.60
N CYS A 200 1.48 -25.57 30.72
CA CYS A 200 1.75 -24.76 31.90
C CYS A 200 0.46 -24.10 32.45
N PRO A 201 -0.58 -24.87 32.83
CA PRO A 201 -1.87 -24.29 33.24
C PRO A 201 -1.78 -23.45 34.53
N ASN A 202 -0.83 -23.74 35.41
CA ASN A 202 -0.64 -23.02 36.68
C ASN A 202 0.02 -21.64 36.51
N GLU A 203 0.58 -21.35 35.34
CA GLU A 203 1.27 -20.09 35.11
C GLU A 203 0.31 -18.91 34.94
N TYR A 204 -0.96 -19.15 34.59
CA TYR A 204 -1.93 -18.10 34.32
C TYR A 204 -3.24 -18.33 35.08
N ASP A 205 -3.97 -17.24 35.33
CA ASP A 205 -5.21 -17.28 36.10
C ASP A 205 -6.42 -17.30 35.16
N LEU A 206 -7.08 -18.45 35.08
CA LEU A 206 -8.28 -18.65 34.25
C LEU A 206 -9.43 -17.69 34.57
N ALA A 207 -9.50 -17.12 35.78
CA ALA A 207 -10.51 -16.14 36.12
C ALA A 207 -10.28 -14.79 35.43
N ARG A 208 -9.03 -14.48 35.08
CA ARG A 208 -8.61 -13.22 34.43
C ARG A 208 -8.47 -13.34 32.93
N VAL A 209 -8.32 -14.56 32.40
CA VAL A 209 -8.23 -14.80 30.96
C VAL A 209 -9.52 -14.40 30.26
N GLU A 210 -9.41 -13.80 29.07
CA GLU A 210 -10.54 -13.55 28.19
C GLU A 210 -11.14 -14.88 27.72
N LYS A 211 -12.36 -15.16 28.18
CA LYS A 211 -12.97 -16.50 28.12
C LYS A 211 -13.24 -16.95 26.69
N PHE A 212 -13.75 -16.07 25.83
CA PHE A 212 -14.10 -16.44 24.45
C PHE A 212 -12.86 -16.68 23.61
N TRP A 213 -11.85 -15.84 23.75
CA TRP A 213 -10.54 -16.00 23.14
C TRP A 213 -9.87 -17.30 23.58
N PHE A 214 -9.90 -17.63 24.87
CA PHE A 214 -9.27 -18.86 25.37
C PHE A 214 -9.98 -20.11 24.85
N LEU A 215 -11.32 -20.09 24.86
CA LEU A 215 -12.09 -21.16 24.22
C LEU A 215 -11.78 -21.25 22.73
N ASP A 216 -11.57 -20.12 22.02
CA ASP A 216 -11.34 -20.09 20.58
C ASP A 216 -9.96 -20.72 20.32
N LEU A 217 -8.96 -20.32 21.11
CA LEU A 217 -7.61 -20.86 21.10
C LEU A 217 -7.59 -22.38 21.30
N ILE A 218 -8.26 -22.91 22.33
CA ILE A 218 -8.23 -24.34 22.65
C ILE A 218 -9.04 -25.16 21.64
N THR A 219 -10.17 -24.63 21.16
CA THR A 219 -11.08 -25.32 20.22
C THR A 219 -10.74 -25.11 18.75
N ASP A 220 -9.67 -24.39 18.43
CA ASP A 220 -9.29 -23.99 17.06
C ASP A 220 -10.42 -23.27 16.32
N GLY A 221 -11.16 -22.42 17.04
CA GLY A 221 -12.25 -21.61 16.47
C GLY A 221 -13.55 -22.35 16.21
N LYS A 222 -13.71 -23.55 16.80
CA LYS A 222 -14.95 -24.34 16.72
C LYS A 222 -15.98 -23.95 17.77
N ILE A 223 -15.83 -22.81 18.44
CA ILE A 223 -16.89 -22.29 19.29
C ILE A 223 -18.11 -22.00 18.42
N CYS A 224 -19.28 -22.44 18.88
CA CYS A 224 -20.57 -21.96 18.38
C CYS A 224 -20.75 -20.49 18.80
N SER A 225 -20.02 -19.59 18.15
CA SER A 225 -20.17 -18.15 18.37
C SER A 225 -21.18 -17.60 17.37
N PRO A 226 -22.25 -16.91 17.82
CA PRO A 226 -23.14 -16.20 16.90
C PRO A 226 -22.42 -15.10 16.11
N LEU A 227 -21.17 -14.76 16.45
CA LEU A 227 -20.41 -13.66 15.86
C LEU A 227 -19.52 -14.06 14.67
N ARG A 228 -19.42 -15.35 14.29
CA ARG A 228 -18.69 -15.79 13.07
C ARG A 228 -19.60 -15.90 11.83
N ARG A 229 -20.48 -14.91 11.62
CA ARG A 229 -21.13 -14.68 10.32
C ARG A 229 -20.76 -13.29 9.79
N ALA A 230 -19.49 -13.12 9.41
CA ALA A 230 -19.03 -12.14 8.43
C ALA A 230 -17.50 -12.23 8.30
N ALA A 231 -17.04 -13.05 7.35
CA ALA A 231 -15.81 -12.84 6.61
C ALA A 231 -15.93 -13.68 5.32
#